data_AF-A0A496N9X7-F1
#
_entry.id   AF-A0A496N9X7-F1
#
_cell.length_a   1.000
_cell.length_b   1.000
_cell.length_c   1.000
_cell.angle_alpha   90.00
_cell.angle_beta   90.00
_cell.angle_gamma   90.00
#
_symmetry.space_group_name_H-M   'P 1'
#
loop_
_entity.id
_entity.type
_entity.pdbx_description
1 polymer ?
#
loop_
_entity_poly.entity_id
_entity_poly.type
_entity_poly.pdbx_seq_one_letter_code
_entity_poly.pdbx_strand_id
1 'polypeptide(L)' 'MMQCEHYQRGDCRSCQWLELPYAVQLEQKTAHLQQQLQGLETSHLIWFAPFQSPQAGFRNKAKMVVSGAVERPI' A
#
# COMPACT_ATOMS: atom_id res chain seq x y z
N MET A 1 -2.96 -0.09 15.70
CA MET A 1 -3.42 -0.63 14.40
C MET A 1 -4.33 0.42 13.78
N MET A 2 -4.17 0.75 12.49
CA MET A 2 -5.03 1.76 11.86
C MET A 2 -6.46 1.24 11.76
N GLN A 3 -7.43 2.06 12.16
CA GLN A 3 -8.85 1.72 12.10
C GLN A 3 -9.49 2.48 10.94
N CYS A 4 -10.10 1.75 9.99
CA CYS A 4 -10.82 2.31 8.86
C CYS A 4 -12.12 1.54 8.66
N GLU A 5 -13.24 2.22 8.87
CA GLU A 5 -14.58 1.60 8.82
C GLU A 5 -14.90 1.04 7.43
N HIS A 6 -14.55 1.75 6.36
CA HIS A 6 -14.78 1.27 4.98
C HIS A 6 -13.99 0.00 4.65
N TYR A 7 -12.79 -0.16 5.22
CA TYR A 7 -12.01 -1.39 5.06
C TYR A 7 -12.64 -2.54 5.83
N GLN A 8 -13.06 -2.28 7.09
CA GLN A 8 -13.72 -3.27 7.95
C GLN A 8 -15.04 -3.78 7.35
N ARG A 9 -15.81 -2.89 6.73
CA ARG A 9 -17.06 -3.22 6.02
C ARG A 9 -16.83 -3.93 4.68
N GLY A 10 -15.60 -3.87 4.14
CA GLY A 10 -15.26 -4.45 2.84
C GLY A 10 -15.58 -3.56 1.63
N ASP A 11 -16.16 -2.38 1.85
CA ASP A 11 -16.54 -1.41 0.81
C ASP A 11 -15.31 -0.80 0.11
N CYS A 12 -14.13 -0.79 0.77
CA CYS A 12 -12.90 -0.23 0.24
C CYS A 12 -11.69 -1.15 0.47
N ARG A 13 -10.95 -1.46 -0.60
CA ARG A 13 -9.70 -2.24 -0.55
C ARG A 13 -8.46 -1.47 -1.01
N SER A 14 -8.55 -0.14 -1.04
CA SER A 14 -7.44 0.74 -1.43
C SER A 14 -6.19 0.61 -0.55
N CYS A 15 -6.36 0.17 0.70
CA CYS A 15 -5.28 -0.07 1.65
C CYS A 15 -5.08 -1.58 1.85
N GLN A 16 -4.49 -2.27 0.86
CA GLN A 16 -4.39 -3.73 0.84
C GLN A 16 -3.77 -4.32 2.12
N TRP A 17 -2.78 -3.65 2.72
CA TRP A 17 -1.99 -4.16 3.84
C TRP A 17 -2.39 -3.55 5.19
N LEU A 18 -3.60 -2.98 5.30
CA LEU A 18 -4.04 -2.25 6.51
C LEU A 18 -3.91 -3.07 7.81
N GLU A 19 -4.14 -4.38 7.72
CA GLU A 19 -4.10 -5.31 8.86
C GLU A 19 -2.69 -5.71 9.28
N LEU A 20 -1.69 -5.48 8.42
CA LEU A 20 -0.30 -5.82 8.72
C LEU A 20 0.34 -4.68 9.54
N PRO A 21 1.04 -4.99 10.65
CA PRO A 21 1.87 -4.01 11.34
C PRO A 21 2.86 -3.35 10.38
N TYR A 22 3.07 -2.04 10.50
CA TYR A 22 3.87 -1.29 9.53
C TYR A 22 5.30 -1.84 9.36
N ALA A 23 5.94 -2.31 10.44
CA ALA A 23 7.25 -2.95 10.36
C ALA A 23 7.24 -4.20 9.46
N VAL A 24 6.23 -5.06 9.61
CA VAL A 24 6.05 -6.27 8.79
C VAL A 24 5.80 -5.90 7.32
N GLN A 25 5.10 -4.79 7.05
CA GLN A 25 4.95 -4.29 5.69
C GLN A 25 6.30 -3.91 5.06
N LEU A 26 7.19 -3.27 5.82
CA LEU A 26 8.50 -2.89 5.30
C LEU A 26 9.36 -4.13 5.03
N GLU A 27 9.39 -5.08 5.97
CA GLU A 27 10.11 -6.35 5.83
C GLU A 27 9.67 -7.13 4.59
N GLN A 28 8.35 -7.30 4.39
CA GLN A 28 7.82 -8.03 3.24
C GLN A 28 8.11 -7.32 1.91
N LYS A 29 8.05 -5.98 1.86
CA LYS A 29 8.42 -5.21 0.65
C LYS A 29 9.89 -5.35 0.32
N THR A 30 10.76 -5.28 1.33
CA THR A 30 12.21 -5.46 1.14
C THR A 30 12.53 -6.87 0.65
N ALA A 31 11.94 -7.91 1.27
CA ALA A 31 12.13 -9.29 0.82
C ALA A 31 11.61 -9.51 -0.61
N HIS A 32 10.45 -8.95 -0.95
CA HIS A 32 9.90 -9.03 -2.31
C HIS A 32 10.82 -8.35 -3.32
N LEU A 33 11.34 -7.16 -3.01
CA LEU A 33 12.31 -6.46 -3.87
C LEU A 33 13.58 -7.30 -4.09
N GLN A 34 14.15 -7.87 -3.02
CA GLN A 34 15.31 -8.75 -3.13
C GLN A 34 15.03 -9.97 -4.01
N GLN A 35 13.85 -10.58 -3.89
CA GLN A 35 13.41 -11.67 -4.76
C GLN A 35 13.32 -11.22 -6.23
N GLN A 36 12.77 -10.05 -6.51
CA GLN A 36 12.63 -9.52 -7.87
C GLN A 36 13.99 -9.24 -8.55
N LEU A 37 15.04 -8.99 -7.78
CA LEU A 37 16.39 -8.76 -8.29
C LEU A 37 17.20 -10.05 -8.46
N GLN A 38 16.66 -11.21 -8.09
CA GLN A 38 17.34 -12.49 -8.30
C GLN A 38 17.66 -12.70 -9.78
N GLY A 39 18.90 -13.09 -10.07
CA GLY A 39 19.39 -13.31 -11.45
C GLY A 39 19.99 -12.07 -12.11
N LEU A 40 19.93 -10.89 -11.47
CA LEU A 40 20.70 -9.72 -11.86
C LEU A 40 22.06 -9.71 -11.14
N GLU A 41 23.04 -9.02 -11.72
CA GLU A 41 24.30 -8.74 -11.05
C GLU A 41 24.05 -7.71 -9.94
N THR A 42 24.24 -8.12 -8.68
CA THR A 42 23.98 -7.27 -7.50
C THR A 42 25.17 -7.16 -6.55
N SER A 43 26.37 -7.60 -6.95
CA SER A 43 27.55 -7.59 -6.06
C SER A 43 27.95 -6.18 -5.62
N HIS A 44 27.68 -5.17 -6.44
CA HIS A 44 27.94 -3.76 -6.14
C HIS A 44 26.75 -3.04 -5.46
N LEU A 45 25.65 -3.75 -5.18
CA LEU A 45 24.42 -3.15 -4.70
C LEU A 45 24.49 -2.89 -3.18
N ILE A 46 24.16 -1.66 -2.78
CA ILE A 46 24.14 -1.26 -1.37
C ILE A 46 22.68 -1.17 -0.91
N TRP A 47 22.34 -1.93 0.14
CA TRP A 47 21.01 -1.91 0.75
C TRP A 47 20.95 -0.88 1.87
N PHE A 48 20.11 0.14 1.71
CA PHE A 48 19.82 1.12 2.76
C PHE A 48 18.55 0.76 3.52
N ALA A 49 18.37 1.36 4.70
CA ALA A 49 17.11 1.28 5.41
C ALA A 49 15.97 1.89 4.56
N PRO A 50 14.76 1.29 4.54
CA PRO A 50 13.63 1.86 3.82
C PRO A 50 13.28 3.26 4.33
N PHE A 51 12.99 4.18 3.41
CA PHE A 51 12.41 5.46 3.78
C PHE A 51 10.95 5.25 4.22
N GLN A 52 10.65 5.61 5.47
CA GLN A 52 9.36 5.37 6.08
C GLN A 52 8.44 6.58 5.92
N SER A 53 7.21 6.33 5.47
CA SER A 53 6.16 7.35 5.37
C SER A 53 5.39 7.44 6.68
N PRO A 54 4.78 8.59 7.02
CA PRO A 54 3.78 8.65 8.08
C PRO A 54 2.69 7.59 7.82
N GLN A 55 2.25 6.92 8.88
CA GLN A 55 1.24 5.86 8.74
C GLN A 55 -0.14 6.42 8.34
N ALA A 56 -0.42 7.70 8.60
CA ALA A 56 -1.66 8.38 8.26
C ALA A 56 -1.38 9.74 7.60
N GLY A 57 -2.36 10.25 6.81
CA GLY A 57 -2.27 11.58 6.20
C GLY A 57 -1.22 11.74 5.09
N PHE A 58 -0.63 10.64 4.61
CA PHE A 58 0.47 10.66 3.63
C PHE A 58 0.04 10.94 2.18
N ARG A 59 -1.24 10.80 1.84
CA ARG A 59 -1.77 11.14 0.51
C ARG A 59 -2.33 12.56 0.51
N ASN A 60 -1.82 13.41 -0.39
CA ASN A 60 -2.27 14.79 -0.56
C ASN A 60 -3.39 14.95 -1.60
N LYS A 61 -3.76 13.89 -2.32
CA LYS A 61 -4.80 13.88 -3.34
C LYS A 61 -5.55 12.55 -3.31
N ALA A 62 -6.85 12.61 -3.57
CA ALA A 62 -7.71 11.45 -3.78
C ALA A 62 -8.51 11.63 -5.07
N LYS A 63 -8.87 10.51 -5.71
CA LYS A 63 -9.84 10.46 -6.81
C LYS A 63 -10.99 9.59 -6.36
N MET A 64 -12.19 10.14 -6.36
CA MET A 64 -13.41 9.43 -6.00
C MET A 64 -14.15 9.03 -7.28
N VAL A 65 -14.67 7.81 -7.33
CA VAL A 65 -15.51 7.33 -8.44
C VAL A 65 -16.97 7.57 -8.07
N VAL A 66 -17.73 8.15 -8.98
CA VAL A 66 -19.19 8.26 -8.88
C VAL A 66 -19.79 7.21 -9.83
N SER A 67 -20.68 6.38 -9.30
CA SER A 67 -21.35 5.32 -10.06
C SER A 67 -22.77 5.74 -10.44
N GLY A 68 -23.33 5.10 -11.47
CA GLY A 68 -24.62 5.45 -12.06
C GLY A 68 -24.50 6.37 -13.26
N ALA A 69 -25.62 6.61 -13.93
CA ALA A 69 -25.75 7.57 -15.01
C ALA A 69 -26.84 8.60 -14.65
N VAL A 70 -26.82 9.77 -15.28
CA VAL A 70 -27.84 10.82 -15.06
C VAL A 70 -29.26 10.25 -15.20
N GLU A 71 -29.50 9.47 -16.26
CA GLU A 71 -30.79 8.86 -16.54
C GLU A 71 -31.08 7.60 -15.70
N ARG A 72 -30.07 7.04 -15.00
CA ARG A 72 -30.15 5.78 -14.23
C ARG A 72 -29.23 5.83 -13.00
N PRO A 73 -29.65 6.50 -11.92
CA PRO A 73 -28.91 6.49 -10.66
C PRO A 73 -28.91 5.09 -10.03
N ILE A 74 -27.95 4.85 -9.12
CA ILE A 74 -27.81 3.62 -8.33
C ILE A 74 -28.11 3.93 -6.87
#